data_AF-A0A4Y3V652-F1
#
_entry.id   AF-A0A4Y3V652-F1
#
_cell.length_a   1.000
_cell.length_b   1.000
_cell.length_c   1.000
_cell.angle_alpha   90.00
_cell.angle_beta   90.00
_cell.angle_gamma   90.00
#
_symmetry.space_group_name_H-M   'P 1'
#
loop_
_entity.id
_entity.type
_entity.pdbx_description
1 polymer ?
#
loop_
_entity_poly.entity_id
_entity_poly.type
_entity_poly.pdbx_seq_one_letter_code
_entity_poly.pdbx_strand_id
1 'polypeptide(L)' 'MPIPGGSMVVVALGAAVCGIHYCLGAPLAHLETTIALRTLLARVPELELAGPAGSLQWIGSGIIRGVLSLPVRYRVG' A
#
# COMPACT_ATOMS: atom_id res chain seq x y z
N MET A 1 -20.24 -9.80 -19.29
CA MET A 1 -19.64 -8.54 -19.81
C MET A 1 -18.30 -8.36 -19.09
N PRO A 2 -17.15 -8.28 -19.80
CA PRO A 2 -15.86 -8.24 -19.15
C PRO A 2 -15.67 -6.86 -18.52
N ILE A 3 -15.69 -6.81 -17.20
CA ILE A 3 -15.30 -5.64 -16.40
C ILE A 3 -13.82 -5.34 -16.69
N PRO A 4 -13.43 -4.09 -17.03
CA PRO A 4 -12.02 -3.71 -17.14
C PRO A 4 -11.45 -3.55 -15.73
N GLY A 5 -11.38 -4.64 -14.98
CA GLY A 5 -10.82 -4.70 -13.64
C GLY A 5 -9.30 -4.81 -13.73
N GLY A 6 -8.62 -3.67 -13.73
CA GLY A 6 -7.17 -3.67 -13.52
C GLY A 6 -6.85 -4.36 -12.20
N SER A 7 -5.87 -5.26 -12.21
CA SER A 7 -5.26 -5.74 -10.96
C SER A 7 -4.13 -4.79 -10.64
N MET A 8 -4.25 -4.03 -9.55
CA MET A 8 -3.13 -3.21 -9.06
C MET A 8 -2.37 -4.01 -8.01
N VAL A 9 -1.05 -3.95 -8.06
CA VAL A 9 -0.17 -4.47 -7.01
C VAL A 9 0.34 -3.27 -6.23
N VAL A 10 -0.01 -3.18 -4.95
CA VAL A 10 0.53 -2.16 -4.05
C VAL A 10 1.57 -2.80 -3.13
N VAL A 11 2.73 -2.16 -2.97
CA VAL A 11 3.73 -2.55 -1.98
C VAL A 11 3.53 -1.65 -0.76
N ALA A 12 3.11 -2.22 0.38
CA ALA A 12 3.01 -1.49 1.64
C ALA A 12 4.36 -1.48 2.35
N LEU A 13 4.83 -0.32 2.80
CA LEU A 13 6.12 -0.16 3.50
C LEU A 13 5.87 0.54 4.85
N GLY A 14 6.46 0.01 5.92
CA GLY A 14 6.47 0.66 7.24
C GLY A 14 7.82 0.51 7.95
N ALA A 15 8.49 1.63 8.21
CA ALA A 15 9.62 1.74 9.14
C ALA A 15 9.71 3.18 9.65
N ALA A 16 9.74 3.38 10.98
CA ALA A 16 10.00 4.68 11.61
C ALA A 16 11.06 4.51 12.70
N VAL A 17 12.07 5.38 12.70
CA VAL A 17 13.21 5.39 13.63
C VAL A 17 13.21 6.71 14.41
N CYS A 18 13.48 6.68 15.71
CA CYS A 18 13.52 7.86 16.58
C CYS A 18 14.93 8.16 17.12
N GLY A 19 15.18 9.40 17.57
CA GLY A 19 16.48 9.82 18.15
C GLY A 19 17.42 10.47 17.13
N ILE A 20 18.74 10.36 17.32
CA ILE A 20 19.74 10.92 16.39
C ILE A 20 19.70 10.29 14.99
N HIS A 21 19.05 9.13 14.88
CA HIS A 21 18.75 8.44 13.63
C HIS A 21 17.32 8.71 13.14
N TYR A 22 16.72 9.82 13.57
CA TYR A 22 15.44 10.25 13.05
C TYR A 22 15.50 10.30 11.53
N CYS A 23 14.54 9.62 10.89
CA CYS A 23 14.50 9.55 9.44
C CYS A 23 14.25 10.97 8.90
N LEU A 24 15.26 11.53 8.22
CA LEU A 24 15.16 12.83 7.57
C LEU A 24 13.96 12.89 6.60
N GLY A 25 13.60 11.76 6.01
CA GLY A 25 12.45 11.61 5.12
C GLY A 25 11.10 11.39 5.81
N ALA A 26 11.03 11.25 7.14
CA ALA A 26 9.76 10.95 7.82
C ALA A 26 8.64 11.97 7.56
N PRO A 27 8.89 13.29 7.53
CA PRO A 27 7.86 14.27 7.18
C PRO A 27 7.36 14.10 5.74
N LEU A 28 8.28 13.84 4.80
CA LEU A 28 7.95 13.62 3.38
C LEU A 28 7.16 12.33 3.19
N ALA A 29 7.62 11.22 3.77
CA ALA A 29 6.93 9.94 3.71
C ALA A 29 5.51 10.02 4.29
N HIS A 30 5.31 10.79 5.36
CA HIS A 30 3.99 11.04 5.93
C HIS A 30 3.10 11.81 4.95
N LEU A 31 3.62 12.88 4.34
CA LEU A 31 2.89 13.67 3.34
C LEU A 31 2.50 12.82 2.13
N GLU A 32 3.45 12.10 1.55
CA GLU A 32 3.25 11.21 0.41
C GLU A 32 2.21 10.14 0.71
N THR A 33 2.33 9.44 1.84
CA THR A 33 1.38 8.40 2.25
C THR A 33 -0.01 8.98 2.45
N THR A 34 -0.11 10.16 3.06
CA THR A 34 -1.40 10.84 3.28
C THR A 34 -2.07 11.18 1.96
N ILE A 35 -1.34 11.79 1.01
CA ILE A 35 -1.88 12.16 -0.30
C ILE A 35 -2.26 10.92 -1.10
N ALA A 36 -1.36 9.93 -1.16
CA ALA A 36 -1.57 8.69 -1.92
C ALA A 36 -2.79 7.93 -1.42
N LEU A 37 -2.90 7.66 -0.11
CA LEU A 37 -4.01 6.90 0.45
C LEU A 37 -5.34 7.66 0.31
N ARG A 38 -5.37 8.97 0.57
CA ARG A 38 -6.59 9.77 0.38
C ARG A 38 -7.04 9.79 -1.07
N THR A 39 -6.12 10.01 -2.00
CA THR A 39 -6.43 10.07 -3.43
C THR A 39 -6.92 8.71 -3.94
N LEU A 40 -6.26 7.62 -3.53
CA LEU A 40 -6.63 6.27 -3.89
C LEU A 40 -8.05 5.94 -3.42
N LEU A 41 -8.32 6.12 -2.13
CA LEU A 41 -9.62 5.78 -1.54
C LEU A 41 -10.75 6.68 -2.05
N ALA A 42 -10.46 7.93 -2.38
CA ALA A 42 -11.45 8.85 -2.95
C ALA A 42 -11.82 8.50 -4.41
N ARG A 43 -10.83 8.09 -5.23
CA ARG A 43 -11.07 7.74 -6.64
C ARG A 43 -11.59 6.32 -6.84
N VAL A 44 -11.33 5.46 -5.87
CA VAL A 44 -11.54 4.01 -5.99
C VAL A 44 -12.24 3.49 -4.73
N PRO A 45 -13.52 3.85 -4.51
CA PRO A 45 -14.22 3.56 -3.26
C PRO A 45 -14.51 2.07 -3.07
N GLU A 46 -14.54 1.29 -4.16
CA GLU A 46 -14.79 -0.16 -4.15
C GLU A 46 -13.49 -0.96 -4.29
N LEU A 47 -12.44 -0.50 -3.61
CA LEU A 47 -11.16 -1.20 -3.54
C LEU A 47 -11.25 -2.38 -2.57
N GLU A 48 -11.00 -3.60 -3.06
CA GLU A 48 -11.07 -4.82 -2.27
C GLU A 48 -9.85 -5.72 -2.54
N LEU A 49 -9.50 -6.60 -1.60
CA LEU A 49 -8.48 -7.62 -1.84
C LEU A 49 -8.92 -8.61 -2.94
N ALA A 50 -7.97 -8.95 -3.82
CA ALA A 50 -8.14 -9.96 -4.85
C ALA A 50 -7.68 -11.35 -4.36
N GLY A 51 -8.13 -11.74 -3.17
CA GLY A 51 -7.81 -13.04 -2.57
C GLY A 51 -7.81 -13.03 -1.03
N PRO A 52 -7.55 -14.18 -0.39
CA PRO A 52 -7.46 -14.27 1.07
C PRO A 52 -6.25 -13.50 1.61
N ALA A 53 -6.42 -12.74 2.71
CA ALA A 53 -5.30 -12.03 3.34
C ALA A 53 -4.15 -12.97 3.79
N GLY A 54 -4.46 -14.23 4.11
CA GLY A 54 -3.47 -15.23 4.50
C GLY A 54 -2.54 -15.69 3.37
N SER A 55 -2.85 -15.42 2.10
CA SER A 55 -2.00 -15.77 0.96
C SER A 55 -0.98 -14.68 0.60
N LEU A 56 -0.95 -13.56 1.34
CA LEU A 56 -0.01 -12.47 1.09
C LEU A 56 1.42 -12.90 1.45
N GLN A 57 2.33 -12.71 0.50
CA GLN A 57 3.75 -12.95 0.72
C GLN A 57 4.38 -11.75 1.38
N TRP A 58 4.95 -11.94 2.57
CA TRP A 58 5.63 -10.88 3.31
C TRP A 58 7.08 -10.72 2.85
N ILE A 59 7.56 -9.48 2.89
CA ILE A 59 8.98 -9.18 2.72
C ILE A 59 9.74 -9.87 3.87
N GLY A 60 10.67 -10.75 3.52
CA GLY A 60 11.46 -11.53 4.47
C GLY A 60 12.64 -10.77 5.12
N SER A 61 12.73 -9.46 4.91
CA SER A 61 13.77 -8.63 5.53
C SER A 61 13.35 -8.19 6.93
N GLY A 62 14.28 -8.20 7.88
CA GLY A 62 14.04 -7.71 9.25
C GLY A 62 14.01 -6.18 9.39
N ILE A 63 14.20 -5.45 8.28
CA ILE A 63 14.39 -3.99 8.28
C ILE A 63 13.09 -3.26 7.93
N ILE A 64 12.30 -3.80 7.00
CA ILE A 64 11.06 -3.17 6.54
C ILE A 64 9.92 -4.17 6.60
N ARG A 65 8.80 -3.78 7.21
CA ARG A 65 7.58 -4.57 7.17
C ARG A 65 6.75 -4.20 5.94
N GLY A 66 6.36 -5.22 5.18
CA GLY A 66 5.56 -5.04 3.98
C GLY A 66 5.24 -6.36 3.29
N VAL A 67 4.34 -6.32 2.31
CA VAL A 67 4.05 -7.45 1.43
C VAL A 67 4.72 -7.25 0.07
N LEU A 68 5.19 -8.33 -0.54
CA LEU A 68 5.80 -8.31 -1.89
C LEU A 68 4.78 -7.85 -2.94
N SER A 69 3.52 -8.21 -2.75
CA SER A 69 2.42 -7.83 -3.61
C SER A 69 1.12 -7.78 -2.81
N LEU A 70 0.31 -6.75 -3.04
CA LEU A 70 -1.06 -6.64 -2.55
C LEU A 70 -2.03 -6.65 -3.74
N PRO A 71 -2.52 -7.83 -4.15
CA PRO A 71 -3.50 -7.94 -5.22
C PRO A 71 -4.83 -7.32 -4.78
N VAL A 72 -5.33 -6.36 -5.57
CA VAL A 72 -6.63 -5.71 -5.31
C VAL A 72 -7.51 -5.71 -6.55
N ARG A 73 -8.82 -5.80 -6.33
CA ARG A 73 -9.88 -5.56 -7.32
C ARG A 73 -10.46 -4.19 -7.06
N TYR A 74 -10.81 -3.49 -8.12
CA TYR A 74 -11.43 -2.18 -8.01
C TYR A 74 -12.34 -1.84 -9.18
N ARG A 75 -13.18 -0.82 -8.98
CA ARG A 75 -13.96 -0.16 -10.03
C ARG A 75 -13.56 1.31 -10.11
N VAL A 76 -13.33 1.77 -11.34
CA VAL A 76 -13.14 3.21 -11.62
C VAL A 76 -14.49 3.75 -12.05
N GLY A 77 -14.94 4.82 -11.39
CA GLY A 77 -16.14 5.58 -11.77
C GLY A 77 -15.86 6.60 -12.86
#